data_AF-A0A7J5EZK7-F1
#
_entry.id   AF-A0A7J5EZK7-F1
#
_cell.length_a   1.000
_cell.length_b   1.000
_cell.length_c   1.000
_cell.angle_alpha   90.00
_cell.angle_beta   90.00
_cell.angle_gamma   90.00
#
_symmetry.space_group_name_H-M   'P 1'
#
loop_
_entity.id
_entity.type
_entity.pdbx_description
1 polymer ?
#
loop_
_entity_poly.entity_id
_entity_poly.type
_entity_poly.pdbx_seq_one_letter_code
_entity_poly.pdbx_strand_id
1 'polypeptide(L)'
;MTRHLFPLLATLALAACGSKSPPAETTPPPPDDEPVAAPPDAMPADHEGHTMAPPDAVPAGPDPAQVKADLLAAETAAYDQAKPVFEKYCASCHQKGGKSATAKKMGHFDMTEYPFGGHHTGEMAETIRKVLGIDGSKPTMPKNKPGSVKGDELSLIAAWADAFQASHEGGAHEGMPGHEGHGGHEHKH
;
A
#
# COMPACT_ATOMS: atom_id res chain seq x y z
N MET A 1 -11.68 -47.85 8.33
CA MET A 1 -11.03 -48.40 7.12
C MET A 1 -12.02 -48.32 5.96
N THR A 2 -11.98 -47.28 5.14
CA THR A 2 -12.69 -47.28 3.85
C THR A 2 -11.85 -46.49 2.86
N ARG A 3 -11.16 -47.23 1.99
CA ARG A 3 -10.34 -46.73 0.89
C ARG A 3 -11.28 -46.35 -0.25
N HIS A 4 -11.27 -45.09 -0.68
CA HIS A 4 -11.81 -44.71 -1.97
C HIS A 4 -10.65 -44.44 -2.93
N LEU A 5 -10.41 -45.42 -3.80
CA LEU A 5 -9.69 -45.24 -5.06
C LEU A 5 -10.56 -44.34 -5.96
N PHE A 6 -9.99 -43.25 -6.46
CA PHE A 6 -10.50 -42.57 -7.65
C PHE A 6 -9.42 -42.58 -8.73
N PRO A 7 -9.76 -43.03 -9.96
CA PRO A 7 -8.79 -43.22 -11.03
C PRO A 7 -8.45 -41.94 -11.79
N LEU A 8 -7.27 -42.06 -12.41
CA LEU A 8 -6.59 -41.27 -13.42
C LEU A 8 -7.43 -40.55 -14.49
N LEU A 9 -6.77 -39.50 -15.01
CA LEU A 9 -6.68 -39.03 -16.41
C LEU A 9 -7.71 -38.00 -16.94
N ALA A 10 -7.23 -36.77 -17.12
CA ALA A 10 -7.27 -36.10 -18.42
C ALA A 10 -6.16 -35.01 -18.48
N THR A 11 -5.06 -35.34 -19.15
CA THR A 11 -4.05 -34.38 -19.60
C THR A 11 -4.60 -33.58 -20.77
N LEU A 12 -4.87 -32.30 -20.57
CA LEU A 12 -5.04 -31.33 -21.66
C LEU A 12 -3.71 -30.62 -21.89
N ALA A 13 -3.04 -30.95 -22.99
CA ALA A 13 -1.93 -30.18 -23.51
C ALA A 13 -2.50 -28.98 -24.29
N LEU A 14 -2.31 -27.77 -23.76
CA LEU A 14 -2.54 -26.53 -24.50
C LEU A 14 -1.20 -26.02 -25.04
N ALA A 15 -1.18 -25.89 -26.35
CA ALA A 15 -0.05 -25.48 -27.16
C ALA A 15 0.42 -24.06 -26.81
N ALA A 16 1.74 -23.90 -26.71
CA ALA A 16 2.40 -22.61 -26.68
C ALA A 16 2.34 -21.96 -28.07
N CYS A 17 1.52 -20.93 -28.24
CA CYS A 17 1.73 -19.93 -29.29
C CYS A 17 2.72 -18.89 -28.76
N GLY A 18 3.95 -18.97 -29.26
CA GLY A 18 4.98 -17.96 -29.00
C GLY A 18 4.62 -16.65 -29.68
N SER A 19 4.22 -15.66 -28.90
CA SER A 19 4.15 -14.27 -29.34
C SER A 19 5.58 -13.71 -29.36
N LYS A 20 6.14 -13.63 -30.57
CA LYS A 20 7.35 -12.86 -30.88
C LYS A 20 7.03 -11.38 -30.64
N SER A 21 7.55 -10.78 -29.57
CA SER A 21 7.42 -9.34 -29.35
C SER A 21 8.08 -8.57 -30.50
N PRO A 22 7.45 -7.49 -31.00
CA PRO A 22 8.08 -6.58 -31.96
C PRO A 22 9.29 -5.90 -31.32
N PRO A 23 10.30 -5.49 -32.12
CA PRO A 23 11.39 -4.67 -31.64
C PRO A 23 10.85 -3.36 -31.05
N ALA A 24 11.46 -2.91 -29.96
CA ALA A 24 11.15 -1.63 -29.35
C ALA A 24 11.32 -0.51 -30.38
N GLU A 25 10.25 0.24 -30.63
CA GLU A 25 10.36 1.54 -31.30
C GLU A 25 11.19 2.45 -30.40
N THR A 26 12.36 2.82 -30.91
CA THR A 26 13.16 3.92 -30.38
C THR A 26 12.35 5.19 -30.52
N THR A 27 11.72 5.64 -29.44
CA THR A 27 11.09 6.95 -29.39
C THR A 27 12.18 8.02 -29.65
N PRO A 28 11.98 8.93 -30.61
CA PRO A 28 12.90 10.04 -30.81
C PRO A 28 12.98 10.91 -29.55
N PRO A 29 14.12 11.57 -29.29
CA PRO A 29 14.24 12.51 -28.18
C PRO A 29 13.18 13.62 -28.30
N PRO A 30 12.67 14.13 -27.17
CA PRO A 30 11.77 15.29 -27.20
C PRO A 30 12.47 16.48 -27.86
N PRO A 31 11.74 17.30 -28.64
CA PRO A 31 12.28 18.53 -29.18
C PRO A 31 12.66 19.50 -28.05
N ASP A 32 13.77 20.21 -28.22
CA ASP A 32 14.18 21.32 -27.35
C ASP A 32 13.05 22.37 -27.26
N ASP A 33 12.63 22.66 -26.03
CA ASP A 33 11.70 23.76 -25.72
C ASP A 33 12.32 25.10 -26.14
N GLU A 34 11.68 25.78 -27.10
CA GLU A 34 12.00 27.16 -27.45
C GLU A 34 11.65 28.13 -26.29
N PRO A 35 12.41 29.23 -26.15
CA PRO A 35 12.14 30.25 -25.14
C PRO A 35 10.86 31.03 -25.47
N VAL A 36 9.86 30.92 -24.59
CA VAL A 36 8.61 31.69 -24.66
C VAL A 36 8.90 33.18 -24.44
N ALA A 37 8.51 33.99 -25.43
CA ALA A 37 8.62 35.44 -25.43
C ALA A 37 7.74 36.10 -24.36
N ALA A 38 8.28 37.12 -23.70
CA ALA A 38 7.56 37.95 -22.74
C ALA A 38 6.49 38.82 -23.43
N PRO A 39 5.27 38.94 -22.85
CA PRO A 39 4.27 39.88 -23.34
C PRO A 39 4.55 41.33 -22.88
N PRO A 40 4.17 42.34 -23.67
CA PRO A 40 4.43 43.74 -23.39
C PRO A 40 3.45 44.36 -22.38
N ASP A 41 3.96 45.34 -21.65
CA ASP A 41 3.24 46.27 -20.78
C ASP A 41 2.03 46.92 -21.47
N ALA A 42 0.87 46.78 -20.85
CA ALA A 42 -0.30 47.62 -21.11
C ALA A 42 -0.99 48.01 -19.80
N MET A 43 -0.86 49.28 -19.44
CA MET A 43 -1.79 50.01 -18.56
C MET A 43 -2.76 50.80 -19.44
N PRO A 44 -4.03 50.98 -19.04
CA PRO A 44 -4.35 52.11 -18.16
C PRO A 44 -5.42 51.82 -17.10
N ALA A 45 -5.47 52.76 -16.15
CA ALA A 45 -6.32 52.84 -14.98
C ALA A 45 -7.80 53.06 -15.30
N ASP A 46 -8.67 52.49 -14.47
CA ASP A 46 -9.90 53.13 -13.98
C ASP A 46 -10.26 52.54 -12.61
N HIS A 47 -10.07 53.33 -11.56
CA HIS A 47 -10.47 53.04 -10.19
C HIS A 47 -11.88 53.59 -9.95
N GLU A 48 -12.90 52.82 -10.32
CA GLU A 48 -14.27 53.06 -9.85
C GLU A 48 -14.57 52.16 -8.64
N GLY A 49 -15.19 52.76 -7.62
CA GLY A 49 -15.20 52.24 -6.25
C GLY A 49 -15.88 50.88 -6.09
N HIS A 50 -15.09 49.86 -5.76
CA HIS A 50 -15.61 48.63 -5.22
C HIS A 50 -16.09 48.85 -3.79
N THR A 51 -17.41 48.81 -3.60
CA THR A 51 -18.03 48.55 -2.30
C THR A 51 -17.35 47.33 -1.70
N MET A 52 -16.71 47.49 -0.53
CA MET A 52 -16.09 46.38 0.20
C MET A 52 -17.19 45.40 0.59
N ALA A 53 -17.33 44.32 -0.18
CA ALA A 53 -18.12 43.18 0.22
C ALA A 53 -17.60 42.72 1.60
N PRO A 54 -18.50 42.31 2.52
CA PRO A 54 -18.07 41.75 3.79
C PRO A 54 -17.08 40.61 3.53
N PRO A 55 -16.00 40.48 4.32
CA PRO A 55 -15.00 39.46 4.09
C PRO A 55 -15.68 38.11 4.03
N ASP A 56 -15.57 37.44 2.88
CA ASP A 56 -16.07 36.09 2.69
C ASP A 56 -15.52 35.22 3.82
N ALA A 57 -16.44 34.60 4.58
CA ALA A 57 -16.05 33.73 5.67
C ALA A 57 -15.15 32.63 5.12
N VAL A 58 -13.93 32.53 5.66
CA VAL A 58 -13.01 31.45 5.33
C VAL A 58 -13.74 30.13 5.58
N PRO A 59 -13.84 29.23 4.58
CA PRO A 59 -14.52 27.96 4.77
C PRO A 59 -13.87 27.22 5.94
N ALA A 60 -14.69 26.76 6.88
CA ALA A 60 -14.21 25.91 7.96
C ALA A 60 -13.56 24.67 7.33
N GLY A 61 -12.36 24.33 7.79
CA GLY A 61 -11.67 23.12 7.36
C GLY A 61 -12.47 21.84 7.68
N PRO A 62 -12.09 20.70 7.10
CA PRO A 62 -12.77 19.43 7.36
C PRO A 62 -12.68 19.06 8.85
N ASP A 63 -13.73 18.39 9.34
CA ASP A 63 -13.79 17.84 10.70
C ASP A 63 -12.69 16.77 10.88
N PRO A 64 -11.77 16.90 11.87
CA PRO A 64 -10.74 15.90 12.14
C PRO A 64 -11.29 14.49 12.36
N ALA A 65 -12.47 14.35 12.96
CA ALA A 65 -13.09 13.05 13.18
C ALA A 65 -13.52 12.40 11.84
N GLN A 66 -14.03 13.20 10.91
CA GLN A 66 -14.37 12.74 9.57
C GLN A 66 -13.11 12.30 8.80
N VAL A 67 -12.03 13.09 8.87
CA VAL A 67 -10.76 12.74 8.22
C VAL A 67 -10.24 11.39 8.70
N LYS A 68 -10.26 11.14 10.02
CA LYS A 68 -9.85 9.85 10.59
C LYS A 68 -10.73 8.70 10.10
N ALA A 69 -12.05 8.90 10.05
CA ALA A 69 -12.98 7.89 9.56
C ALA A 69 -12.73 7.55 8.08
N ASP A 70 -12.48 8.57 7.25
CA ASP A 70 -12.20 8.40 5.81
C ASP A 70 -10.89 7.65 5.58
N LEU A 71 -9.85 7.93 6.38
CA LEU A 71 -8.57 7.23 6.32
C LEU A 71 -8.70 5.74 6.68
N LEU A 72 -9.43 5.41 7.75
CA LEU A 72 -9.70 4.01 8.13
C LEU A 72 -10.52 3.28 7.06
N ALA A 73 -11.50 3.96 6.47
CA ALA A 73 -12.31 3.39 5.40
C ALA A 73 -11.46 3.09 4.16
N ALA A 74 -10.56 4.01 3.78
CA ALA A 74 -9.62 3.81 2.68
C ALA A 74 -8.65 2.65 2.93
N GLU A 75 -8.08 2.57 4.14
CA GLU A 75 -7.21 1.46 4.55
C GLU A 75 -7.95 0.12 4.50
N THR A 76 -9.16 0.05 5.05
CA THR A 76 -9.98 -1.17 5.07
C THR A 76 -10.32 -1.62 3.65
N ALA A 77 -10.73 -0.69 2.78
CA ALA A 77 -11.00 -1.00 1.38
C ALA A 77 -9.76 -1.53 0.65
N ALA A 78 -8.58 -0.94 0.89
CA ALA A 78 -7.33 -1.41 0.32
C ALA A 78 -6.94 -2.80 0.87
N TYR A 79 -7.17 -3.05 2.16
CA TYR A 79 -6.95 -4.37 2.77
C TYR A 79 -7.81 -5.44 2.12
N ASP A 80 -9.10 -5.17 1.90
CA ASP A 80 -10.03 -6.14 1.29
C ASP A 80 -9.57 -6.57 -0.11
N GLN A 81 -9.00 -5.63 -0.89
CA GLN A 81 -8.42 -5.95 -2.20
C GLN A 81 -7.11 -6.74 -2.08
N ALA A 82 -6.25 -6.41 -1.11
CA ALA A 82 -4.97 -7.07 -0.89
C ALA A 82 -5.06 -8.42 -0.17
N LYS A 83 -6.17 -8.68 0.54
CA LYS A 83 -6.42 -9.88 1.35
C LYS A 83 -6.09 -11.21 0.65
N PRO A 84 -6.58 -11.51 -0.57
CA PRO A 84 -6.24 -12.77 -1.23
C PRO A 84 -4.73 -12.93 -1.49
N VAL A 85 -4.00 -11.83 -1.67
CA VAL A 85 -2.53 -11.85 -1.83
C VAL A 85 -1.86 -12.18 -0.50
N PHE A 86 -2.30 -11.57 0.59
CA PHE A 86 -1.83 -11.88 1.93
C PHE A 86 -2.09 -13.33 2.33
N GLU A 87 -3.27 -13.86 2.04
CA GLU A 87 -3.62 -15.27 2.30
C GLU A 87 -2.74 -16.22 1.48
N LYS A 88 -2.52 -15.91 0.20
CA LYS A 88 -1.73 -16.74 -0.72
C LYS A 88 -0.25 -16.79 -0.34
N TYR A 89 0.35 -15.66 0.04
CA TYR A 89 1.81 -15.55 0.19
C TYR A 89 2.31 -15.42 1.63
N CYS A 90 1.51 -14.84 2.53
CA CYS A 90 1.96 -14.46 3.88
C CYS A 90 1.40 -15.35 4.98
N ALA A 91 0.13 -15.74 4.88
CA ALA A 91 -0.60 -16.49 5.91
C ALA A 91 0.09 -17.79 6.35
N SER A 92 0.76 -18.50 5.43
CA SER A 92 1.46 -19.75 5.76
C SER A 92 2.50 -19.60 6.88
N CYS A 93 3.04 -18.39 7.08
CA CYS A 93 4.02 -18.05 8.11
C CYS A 93 3.49 -17.10 9.20
N HIS A 94 2.51 -16.27 8.88
CA HIS A 94 2.06 -15.15 9.72
C HIS A 94 0.62 -15.28 10.23
N GLN A 95 -0.06 -16.41 9.98
CA GLN A 95 -1.41 -16.67 10.50
C GLN A 95 -1.42 -17.93 11.36
N LYS A 96 -2.22 -17.92 12.43
CA LYS A 96 -2.43 -19.07 13.31
C LYS A 96 -2.89 -20.30 12.51
N GLY A 97 -2.22 -21.43 12.74
CA GLY A 97 -2.47 -22.68 12.00
C GLY A 97 -1.80 -22.74 10.62
N GLY A 98 -1.09 -21.68 10.20
CA GLY A 98 -0.26 -21.70 9.00
C GLY A 98 0.84 -22.77 9.08
N LYS A 99 1.14 -23.42 7.95
CA LYS A 99 2.10 -24.55 7.85
C LYS A 99 3.47 -24.26 8.47
N SER A 100 3.91 -23.01 8.47
CA SER A 100 5.21 -22.57 8.96
C SER A 100 5.08 -21.42 9.96
N ALA A 101 3.89 -21.27 10.56
CA ALA A 101 3.63 -20.28 11.59
C ALA A 101 4.37 -20.65 12.87
N THR A 102 5.04 -19.66 13.48
CA THR A 102 5.69 -19.82 14.77
C THR A 102 5.35 -18.61 15.64
N ALA A 103 5.37 -18.79 16.97
CA ALA A 103 5.11 -17.69 17.91
C ALA A 103 6.02 -16.49 17.65
N LYS A 104 7.29 -16.73 17.26
CA LYS A 104 8.23 -15.66 16.90
C LYS A 104 7.79 -14.87 15.66
N LYS A 105 7.31 -15.53 14.61
CA LYS A 105 6.88 -14.83 13.38
C LYS A 105 5.59 -14.05 13.58
N MET A 106 4.63 -14.65 14.29
CA MET A 106 3.35 -14.00 14.63
C MET A 106 3.57 -12.87 15.63
N GLY A 107 4.54 -12.99 16.54
CA GLY A 107 4.93 -11.88 17.42
C GLY A 107 5.36 -10.64 16.62
N HIS A 108 6.11 -10.81 15.53
CA HIS A 108 6.50 -9.67 14.68
C HIS A 108 5.30 -9.13 13.90
N PHE A 109 4.60 -10.01 13.17
CA PHE A 109 3.38 -9.68 12.43
C PHE A 109 2.40 -10.85 12.54
N ASP A 110 1.27 -10.60 13.20
CA ASP A 110 0.15 -11.52 13.30
C ASP A 110 -0.95 -11.09 12.31
N MET A 111 -1.15 -11.91 11.29
CA MET A 111 -2.13 -11.70 10.24
C MET A 111 -3.36 -12.59 10.42
N THR A 112 -3.58 -13.15 11.61
CA THR A 112 -4.71 -14.05 11.86
C THR A 112 -6.05 -13.35 11.70
N GLU A 113 -6.13 -12.09 12.14
CA GLU A 113 -7.30 -11.23 12.03
C GLU A 113 -6.86 -9.84 11.57
N TYR A 114 -7.83 -9.03 11.14
CA TYR A 114 -7.61 -7.62 10.81
C TYR A 114 -8.36 -6.74 11.83
N PRO A 115 -7.76 -5.64 12.32
CA PRO A 115 -6.41 -5.13 12.02
C PRO A 115 -5.31 -6.10 12.43
N PHE A 116 -4.18 -6.07 11.70
CA PHE A 116 -3.06 -6.96 11.99
C PHE A 116 -2.48 -6.67 13.37
N GLY A 117 -2.06 -7.73 14.06
CA GLY A 117 -1.43 -7.68 15.37
C GLY A 117 0.09 -7.88 15.31
N GLY A 118 0.69 -7.97 16.49
CA GLY A 118 2.13 -8.12 16.68
C GLY A 118 2.80 -6.86 17.22
N HIS A 119 4.07 -6.96 17.57
CA HIS A 119 4.82 -5.88 18.22
C HIS A 119 5.50 -4.91 17.24
N HIS A 120 5.42 -5.14 15.91
CA HIS A 120 5.93 -4.22 14.88
C HIS A 120 4.82 -3.62 14.00
N THR A 121 3.57 -3.66 14.43
CA THR A 121 2.41 -3.19 13.62
C THR A 121 2.54 -1.73 13.17
N GLY A 122 3.11 -0.86 14.01
CA GLY A 122 3.38 0.54 13.65
C GLY A 122 4.40 0.72 12.51
N GLU A 123 5.31 -0.24 12.32
CA GLU A 123 6.35 -0.21 11.26
C GLU A 123 5.99 -1.13 10.08
N MET A 124 4.76 -1.63 10.05
CA MET A 124 4.38 -2.73 9.18
C MET A 124 4.38 -2.36 7.70
N ALA A 125 3.87 -1.18 7.34
CA ALA A 125 3.87 -0.71 5.97
C ALA A 125 5.31 -0.54 5.42
N GLU A 126 6.20 0.08 6.19
CA GLU A 126 7.63 0.19 5.85
C GLU A 126 8.28 -1.19 5.70
N THR A 127 8.06 -2.07 6.67
CA THR A 127 8.64 -3.41 6.65
C THR A 127 8.17 -4.21 5.43
N ILE A 128 6.87 -4.13 5.09
CA ILE A 128 6.31 -4.81 3.92
C ILE A 128 6.92 -4.26 2.63
N ARG A 129 7.04 -2.93 2.49
CA ARG A 129 7.70 -2.31 1.32
C ARG A 129 9.11 -2.85 1.13
N LYS A 130 9.88 -2.91 2.21
CA LYS A 130 11.25 -3.42 2.22
C LYS A 130 11.33 -4.91 1.89
N VAL A 131 10.58 -5.77 2.57
CA VAL A 131 10.73 -7.24 2.39
C VAL A 131 10.21 -7.72 1.04
N LEU A 132 9.28 -6.97 0.42
CA LEU A 132 8.78 -7.25 -0.93
C LEU A 132 9.54 -6.51 -2.03
N GLY A 133 10.49 -5.62 -1.68
CA GLY A 133 11.28 -4.86 -2.65
C GLY A 133 10.50 -3.76 -3.38
N ILE A 134 9.42 -3.25 -2.79
CA ILE A 134 8.65 -2.11 -3.31
C ILE A 134 9.49 -0.84 -3.32
N ASP A 135 10.41 -0.72 -2.35
CA ASP A 135 11.40 0.38 -2.22
C ASP A 135 12.61 0.22 -3.16
N GLY A 136 12.60 -0.76 -4.06
CA GLY A 136 13.72 -1.10 -4.94
C GLY A 136 14.79 -1.99 -4.30
N SER A 137 14.63 -2.37 -3.03
CA SER A 137 15.51 -3.34 -2.39
C SER A 137 15.27 -4.76 -2.93
N LYS A 138 16.23 -5.66 -2.70
CA LYS A 138 16.09 -7.06 -3.11
C LYS A 138 14.99 -7.73 -2.28
N PRO A 139 13.94 -8.32 -2.90
CA PRO A 139 12.87 -8.96 -2.15
C PRO A 139 13.42 -10.14 -1.36
N THR A 140 12.99 -10.23 -0.10
CA THR A 140 13.38 -11.30 0.85
C THR A 140 12.20 -12.18 1.27
N MET A 141 10.97 -11.75 0.95
CA MET A 141 9.74 -12.50 1.18
C MET A 141 8.99 -12.85 -0.11
N PRO A 142 8.19 -13.92 -0.12
CA PRO A 142 8.07 -14.95 0.92
C PRO A 142 9.37 -15.75 1.08
N LYS A 143 9.68 -16.22 2.30
CA LYS A 143 10.98 -16.85 2.63
C LYS A 143 11.39 -18.00 1.69
N ASN A 144 10.43 -18.80 1.23
CA ASN A 144 10.67 -19.95 0.35
C ASN A 144 10.77 -19.58 -1.14
N LYS A 145 10.29 -18.40 -1.54
CA LYS A 145 10.32 -17.93 -2.92
C LYS A 145 10.37 -16.39 -2.99
N PRO A 146 11.48 -15.75 -2.56
CA PRO A 146 11.58 -14.30 -2.57
C PRO A 146 11.31 -13.71 -3.96
N GLY A 147 10.53 -12.63 -4.03
CA GLY A 147 10.14 -11.99 -5.28
C GLY A 147 9.02 -12.70 -6.05
N SER A 148 8.31 -13.64 -5.41
CA SER A 148 7.14 -14.28 -6.03
C SER A 148 5.92 -13.37 -6.14
N VAL A 149 5.82 -12.35 -5.29
CA VAL A 149 4.77 -11.32 -5.35
C VAL A 149 5.22 -10.26 -6.35
N LYS A 150 4.44 -10.04 -7.42
CA LYS A 150 4.82 -9.17 -8.54
C LYS A 150 3.59 -8.68 -9.31
N GLY A 151 3.78 -7.67 -10.16
CA GLY A 151 2.71 -7.11 -11.00
C GLY A 151 1.55 -6.64 -10.13
N ASP A 152 0.32 -6.92 -10.58
CA ASP A 152 -0.91 -6.49 -9.91
C ASP A 152 -0.98 -6.92 -8.44
N GLU A 153 -0.50 -8.12 -8.09
CA GLU A 153 -0.48 -8.60 -6.70
C GLU A 153 0.42 -7.74 -5.81
N LEU A 154 1.56 -7.27 -6.33
CA LEU A 154 2.45 -6.36 -5.62
C LEU A 154 1.84 -4.96 -5.51
N SER A 155 1.18 -4.49 -6.56
CA SER A 155 0.48 -3.20 -6.57
C SER A 155 -0.66 -3.15 -5.54
N LEU A 156 -1.41 -4.25 -5.36
CA LEU A 156 -2.45 -4.33 -4.33
C LEU A 156 -1.88 -4.20 -2.91
N ILE A 157 -0.77 -4.89 -2.62
CA ILE A 157 -0.10 -4.76 -1.31
C ILE A 157 0.50 -3.35 -1.14
N ALA A 158 1.06 -2.76 -2.19
CA ALA A 158 1.59 -1.41 -2.15
C ALA A 158 0.49 -0.39 -1.82
N ALA A 159 -0.67 -0.48 -2.49
CA ALA A 159 -1.82 0.38 -2.24
C ALA A 159 -2.33 0.26 -0.79
N TRP A 160 -2.39 -0.96 -0.25
CA TRP A 160 -2.70 -1.16 1.16
C TRP A 160 -1.65 -0.55 2.09
N ALA A 161 -0.35 -0.72 1.80
CA ALA A 161 0.72 -0.17 2.63
C ALA A 161 0.68 1.37 2.66
N ASP A 162 0.34 2.00 1.55
CA ASP A 162 0.16 3.46 1.44
C ASP A 162 -1.06 3.93 2.26
N ALA A 163 -2.19 3.24 2.12
CA ALA A 163 -3.39 3.57 2.89
C ALA A 163 -3.21 3.33 4.40
N PHE A 164 -2.53 2.25 4.79
CA PHE A 164 -2.17 1.97 6.18
C PHE A 164 -1.29 3.07 6.76
N GLN A 165 -0.24 3.48 6.03
CA GLN A 165 0.66 4.55 6.46
C GLN A 165 -0.10 5.86 6.64
N ALA A 166 -0.93 6.25 5.68
CA ALA A 166 -1.72 7.49 5.76
C ALA A 166 -2.71 7.48 6.94
N SER A 167 -3.36 6.34 7.18
CA SER A 167 -4.25 6.13 8.32
C SER A 167 -3.52 6.18 9.66
N HIS A 168 -2.32 5.61 9.73
CA HIS A 168 -1.47 5.66 10.90
C HIS A 168 -0.97 7.09 11.20
N GLU A 169 -0.43 7.78 10.19
CA GLU A 169 0.04 9.17 10.30
C GLU A 169 -1.08 10.16 10.59
N GLY A 170 -2.29 9.90 10.09
CA GLY A 170 -3.50 10.67 10.40
C GLY A 170 -4.09 10.40 11.79
N GLY A 171 -3.46 9.54 12.61
CA GLY A 171 -3.91 9.22 13.97
C GLY A 171 -5.23 8.46 13.98
N ALA A 172 -5.56 7.76 12.89
CA ALA A 172 -6.81 7.00 12.80
C ALA A 172 -6.74 5.67 13.59
N HIS A 173 -5.55 5.26 14.00
CA HIS A 173 -5.29 4.08 14.84
C HIS A 173 -5.26 4.39 16.34
N GLU A 174 -5.47 5.64 16.75
CA GLU A 174 -5.51 6.03 18.17
C GLU A 174 -6.63 5.27 18.91
N GLY A 175 -6.25 4.51 19.94
CA GLY A 175 -7.19 3.71 20.74
C GLY A 175 -7.46 2.29 20.21
N MET A 176 -6.81 1.86 19.12
CA MET A 176 -6.84 0.46 18.72
C MET A 176 -5.97 -0.41 19.66
N PRO A 177 -6.47 -1.57 20.12
CA PRO A 177 -5.71 -2.50 20.96
C PRO A 177 -4.38 -2.89 20.28
N GLY A 178 -3.26 -2.71 20.98
CA GLY A 178 -1.93 -3.03 20.45
C GLY A 178 -1.07 -1.83 20.01
N HIS A 179 -1.62 -0.61 20.03
CA HIS A 179 -0.85 0.63 19.84
C HIS A 179 -0.47 1.35 21.16
N GLU A 180 -0.87 0.82 22.30
CA GLU A 180 -0.52 1.34 23.62
C GLU A 180 0.89 0.89 24.02
N GLY A 181 1.91 1.71 23.74
CA GLY A 181 3.14 1.72 24.54
C GLY A 181 4.43 1.26 23.87
N HIS A 182 5.00 2.10 23.00
CA HIS A 182 6.45 2.23 22.87
C HIS A 182 6.96 3.58 23.40
N GLY A 183 6.22 4.19 24.32
CA GLY A 183 6.68 5.33 25.11
C GLY A 183 7.67 4.87 26.18
N GLY A 184 8.96 4.88 25.86
CA GLY A 184 10.02 5.06 26.85
C GLY A 184 10.43 3.84 27.67
N HIS A 185 11.08 2.86 27.05
CA HIS A 185 12.16 2.17 27.78
C HIS A 185 13.46 2.93 27.53
N GLU A 186 13.71 3.96 28.33
CA GLU A 186 15.07 4.46 28.55
C GLU A 186 15.93 3.27 28.98
N HIS A 187 16.84 2.84 28.10
CA HIS A 187 17.92 1.95 28.47
C HIS A 187 18.85 2.72 29.42
N LYS A 188 18.67 2.52 30.73
CA LYS A 188 19.72 2.83 31.70
C LYS A 188 20.91 1.92 31.40
N HIS A 189 21.99 2.52 30.90
CA HIS A 189 23.32 1.94 30.82
C HIS A 189 23.93 1.74 32.20
#